data_AF-A0A956ABE4-F1
#
_entry.id   AF-A0A956ABE4-F1
#
_cell.length_a   1.000
_cell.length_b   1.000
_cell.length_c   1.000
_cell.angle_alpha   90.00
_cell.angle_beta   90.00
_cell.angle_gamma   90.00
#
_symmetry.space_group_name_H-M   'P 1'
#
loop_
_entity.id
_entity.type
_entity.pdbx_description
1 polymer ?
#
loop_
_entity_poly.entity_id
_entity_poly.type
_entity_poly.pdbx_seq_one_letter_code
_entity_poly.pdbx_strand_id
1 'polypeptide(L)'
;MSRARACVIGAGSSGIAAVKVLRQSGVEVDCYEAGSQIGGNWCYQNDNQMSAAYRSLHINTSKKTMAYSDFPMPESYPDYPHHSQIKEYFEAYVERFAL
;
A
#
# COMPACT_ATOMS: atom_id res chain seq x y z
N MET A 1 12.87 -7.80 29.10
CA MET A 1 11.93 -8.56 28.24
C MET A 1 12.39 -8.39 26.80
N SER A 2 12.49 -9.45 26.01
CA SER A 2 12.81 -9.32 24.58
C SER A 2 11.69 -8.56 23.88
N ARG A 3 12.05 -7.63 23.01
CA ARG A 3 11.08 -6.88 22.19
C ARG A 3 10.50 -7.85 21.16
N ALA A 4 9.18 -7.89 21.01
CA ALA A 4 8.55 -8.69 19.97
C ALA A 4 9.05 -8.21 18.59
N ARG A 5 9.40 -9.16 17.72
CA ARG A 5 9.78 -8.91 16.32
C ARG A 5 8.74 -9.53 15.40
N ALA A 6 8.40 -8.83 14.33
CA ALA A 6 7.44 -9.28 13.34
C ALA A 6 8.07 -9.29 11.93
N CYS A 7 7.54 -10.15 11.07
CA CYS A 7 7.87 -10.20 9.66
C CYS A 7 6.58 -10.05 8.85
N VAL A 8 6.52 -9.05 7.96
CA VAL A 8 5.43 -8.84 7.02
C VAL A 8 5.87 -9.35 5.64
N ILE A 9 5.05 -10.19 5.01
CA ILE A 9 5.30 -10.71 3.66
C ILE A 9 4.35 -10.02 2.69
N GLY A 10 4.92 -9.28 1.74
CA GLY A 10 4.24 -8.48 0.73
C GLY A 10 4.10 -7.01 1.13
N ALA A 11 4.46 -6.10 0.22
CA ALA A 11 4.35 -4.65 0.36
C ALA A 11 3.16 -4.08 -0.46
N GLY A 12 2.06 -4.84 -0.54
CA GLY A 12 0.77 -4.36 -1.03
C GLY A 12 0.04 -3.49 0.00
N SER A 13 -1.22 -3.14 -0.28
CA SER A 13 -2.04 -2.28 0.59
C SER A 13 -2.14 -2.78 2.05
N SER A 14 -2.27 -4.09 2.24
CA SER A 14 -2.32 -4.68 3.59
C SER A 14 -0.96 -4.65 4.28
N GLY A 15 0.12 -4.89 3.52
CA GLY A 15 1.47 -4.95 4.05
C GLY A 15 1.96 -3.60 4.57
N ILE A 16 1.83 -2.54 3.77
CA ILE A 16 2.26 -1.19 4.18
C ILE A 16 1.47 -0.68 5.39
N ALA A 17 0.16 -1.01 5.48
CA ALA A 17 -0.65 -0.69 6.65
C ALA A 17 -0.20 -1.47 7.89
N ALA A 18 0.08 -2.77 7.74
CA ALA A 18 0.57 -3.61 8.84
C ALA A 18 1.92 -3.11 9.37
N VAL A 19 2.88 -2.80 8.48
CA VAL A 19 4.19 -2.26 8.86
C VAL A 19 4.04 -0.98 9.66
N LYS A 20 3.21 -0.04 9.20
CA LYS A 20 2.96 1.22 9.91
C LYS A 20 2.42 0.97 11.32
N VAL A 21 1.37 0.15 11.45
CA VAL A 21 0.73 -0.11 12.76
C VAL A 21 1.68 -0.84 13.71
N LEU A 22 2.46 -1.81 13.22
CA LEU A 22 3.48 -2.50 14.01
C LEU A 22 4.57 -1.55 14.50
N ARG A 23 5.11 -0.69 13.63
CA ARG A 23 6.10 0.34 14.01
C ARG A 23 5.52 1.32 15.03
N GLN A 24 4.30 1.80 14.83
CA GLN A 24 3.60 2.70 15.77
C GLN A 24 3.36 2.03 17.14
N SER A 25 3.21 0.71 17.17
CA SER A 25 3.07 -0.08 18.41
C SER A 25 4.42 -0.42 19.07
N GLY A 26 5.54 0.07 18.53
CA GLY A 26 6.87 -0.17 19.08
C GLY A 26 7.43 -1.57 18.81
N VAL A 27 6.84 -2.30 17.86
CA VAL A 27 7.28 -3.63 17.38
C VAL A 27 8.34 -3.44 16.30
N GLU A 28 9.47 -4.13 16.43
CA GLU A 28 10.48 -4.20 15.38
C GLU A 28 9.94 -5.07 14.24
N VAL A 29 9.95 -4.55 13.00
CA VAL A 29 9.32 -5.22 11.86
C VAL A 29 10.19 -5.13 10.62
N ASP A 30 10.41 -6.29 10.00
CA ASP A 30 10.97 -6.43 8.66
C ASP A 30 9.83 -6.68 7.66
N CYS A 31 9.94 -6.13 6.45
CA CYS A 31 8.99 -6.34 5.36
C CYS A 31 9.71 -6.86 4.13
N TYR A 32 9.23 -7.97 3.58
CA TYR A 32 9.80 -8.58 2.37
C TYR A 32 8.77 -8.56 1.25
N GLU A 33 9.12 -7.98 0.11
CA GLU A 33 8.32 -7.97 -1.12
C GLU A 33 9.06 -8.78 -2.19
N ALA A 34 8.31 -9.54 -2.98
CA ALA A 34 8.86 -10.36 -4.04
C ALA A 34 9.28 -9.53 -5.26
N GLY A 35 8.58 -8.43 -5.55
CA GLY A 35 8.90 -7.49 -6.62
C GLY A 35 9.82 -6.36 -6.19
N SER A 36 10.22 -5.53 -7.16
CA SER A 36 11.02 -4.33 -6.89
C SER A 36 10.19 -3.12 -6.42
N GLN A 37 8.86 -3.22 -6.43
CA GLN A 37 7.95 -2.11 -6.14
C GLN A 37 6.88 -2.48 -5.10
N ILE A 38 6.52 -1.48 -4.28
CA ILE A 38 5.35 -1.54 -3.40
C ILE A 38 4.04 -1.45 -4.19
N GLY A 39 2.91 -1.70 -3.53
CA GLY A 39 1.56 -1.50 -4.06
C GLY A 39 0.87 -2.79 -4.51
N GLY A 40 1.61 -3.90 -4.66
CA GLY A 40 1.06 -5.23 -4.92
C GLY A 40 0.18 -5.25 -6.16
N ASN A 41 -1.10 -5.61 -5.98
CA ASN A 41 -2.10 -5.70 -7.06
C ASN A 41 -2.34 -4.38 -7.83
N TRP A 42 -1.91 -3.24 -7.28
CA TRP A 42 -2.10 -1.92 -7.90
C TRP A 42 -0.87 -1.45 -8.69
N CYS A 43 0.23 -2.20 -8.65
CA CYS A 43 1.39 -1.99 -9.51
C CYS A 43 1.12 -2.63 -10.89
N TYR A 44 0.86 -1.82 -11.92
CA TYR A 44 0.68 -2.32 -13.28
C TYR A 44 2.02 -2.78 -13.88
N GLN A 45 2.02 -3.93 -14.56
CA GLN A 45 3.24 -4.56 -15.07
C GLN A 45 4.29 -4.82 -13.96
N ASN A 46 3.81 -5.23 -12.78
CA ASN A 46 4.69 -5.59 -11.67
C ASN A 46 5.65 -6.71 -12.09
N ASP A 47 6.93 -6.55 -11.76
CA ASP A 47 8.00 -7.45 -12.19
C ASP A 47 7.90 -8.84 -11.52
N ASN A 48 7.24 -8.92 -10.36
CA ASN A 48 6.91 -10.18 -9.70
C ASN A 48 5.82 -11.00 -10.41
N GLN A 49 5.16 -10.46 -11.45
CA GLN A 49 4.08 -11.11 -12.21
C GLN A 49 2.84 -11.49 -11.37
N MET A 50 2.68 -10.94 -10.17
CA MET A 50 1.57 -11.27 -9.26
C MET A 50 0.41 -10.25 -9.29
N SER A 51 0.60 -9.11 -9.97
CA SER A 51 -0.42 -8.07 -10.07
C SER A 51 -1.46 -8.39 -11.13
N ALA A 52 -2.75 -8.32 -10.77
CA ALA A 52 -3.86 -8.46 -11.70
C ALA A 52 -4.28 -7.13 -12.36
N ALA A 53 -3.55 -6.02 -12.11
CA ALA A 53 -3.84 -4.75 -12.74
C ALA A 53 -3.69 -4.84 -14.27
N TYR A 54 -4.71 -4.38 -14.98
CA TYR A 54 -4.70 -4.16 -16.41
C TYR A 54 -4.79 -2.66 -16.71
N ARG A 55 -4.40 -2.27 -17.93
CA ARG A 55 -4.17 -0.86 -18.31
C ARG A 55 -5.31 0.11 -18.01
N SER A 56 -6.56 -0.34 -18.08
CA SER A 56 -7.75 0.49 -17.88
C SER A 56 -8.43 0.27 -16.53
N LEU A 57 -7.80 -0.47 -15.61
CA LEU A 57 -8.37 -0.81 -14.33
C LEU A 57 -8.64 0.46 -13.51
N HIS A 58 -9.89 0.61 -13.08
CA HIS A 58 -10.31 1.55 -12.05
C HIS A 58 -10.78 0.77 -10.83
N ILE A 59 -10.62 1.37 -9.65
CA ILE A 59 -11.18 0.78 -8.44
C ILE A 59 -12.72 0.80 -8.48
N ASN A 60 -13.36 -0.24 -7.94
CA ASN A 60 -14.82 -0.36 -7.84
C ASN A 60 -15.39 0.17 -6.51
N THR A 61 -14.52 0.62 -5.60
CA THR A 61 -14.85 1.16 -4.29
C THR A 61 -14.49 2.65 -4.27
N SER A 62 -15.33 3.48 -3.65
CA SER A 62 -15.09 4.93 -3.64
C SER A 62 -13.75 5.30 -2.95
N LYS A 63 -13.12 6.40 -3.40
CA LYS A 63 -11.88 6.93 -2.79
C LYS A 63 -12.01 7.16 -1.28
N LYS A 64 -13.20 7.58 -0.83
CA LYS A 64 -13.48 7.86 0.58
C LYS A 64 -13.57 6.58 1.42
N THR A 65 -14.11 5.51 0.85
CA THR A 65 -14.21 4.21 1.54
C THR A 65 -12.87 3.47 1.53
N MET A 66 -12.08 3.62 0.46
CA MET A 66 -10.83 2.89 0.31
C MET A 66 -9.66 3.51 1.10
N ALA A 67 -9.64 4.83 1.26
CA ALA A 67 -8.54 5.52 1.93
C ALA A 67 -8.26 4.97 3.33
N TYR A 68 -6.97 4.92 3.70
CA TYR A 68 -6.55 4.69 5.07
C TYR A 68 -7.15 5.76 5.99
N SER A 69 -7.54 5.35 7.19
CA SER A 69 -8.28 6.18 8.15
C SER A 69 -7.56 7.46 8.56
N ASP A 70 -6.23 7.49 8.50
CA ASP A 70 -5.39 8.63 8.85
C ASP A 70 -4.63 9.23 7.67
N PHE A 71 -5.01 8.86 6.44
CA PHE A 71 -4.41 9.38 5.22
C PHE A 71 -5.44 9.44 4.08
N PRO A 72 -6.26 10.51 4.00
CA PRO A 72 -7.26 10.64 2.95
C PRO A 72 -6.61 10.72 1.56
N MET A 73 -7.29 10.20 0.53
CA MET A 73 -6.87 10.42 -0.86
C MET A 73 -7.04 11.90 -1.25
N PRO A 74 -6.24 12.40 -2.21
CA PRO A 74 -6.38 13.77 -2.72
C PRO A 74 -7.80 14.09 -3.21
N GLU A 75 -8.25 15.34 -2.98
CA GLU A 75 -9.54 15.79 -3.49
C GLU A 75 -9.59 15.84 -5.02
N SER A 76 -8.44 16.03 -5.67
CA SER A 76 -8.29 16.00 -7.13
C SER A 76 -8.52 14.63 -7.77
N TYR A 77 -8.46 13.55 -7.00
CA TYR A 77 -8.76 12.22 -7.53
C TYR A 77 -10.27 12.06 -7.82
N PRO A 78 -10.66 11.34 -8.88
CA PRO A 78 -12.06 11.02 -9.12
C PRO A 78 -12.59 10.08 -8.02
N ASP A 79 -13.91 9.94 -7.89
CA ASP A 79 -14.51 9.07 -6.88
C ASP A 79 -14.07 7.60 -7.01
N TYR A 80 -13.73 7.17 -8.22
CA TYR A 80 -13.21 5.83 -8.54
C TYR A 80 -11.87 5.95 -9.30
N PRO A 81 -10.74 6.12 -8.59
CA PRO A 81 -9.44 6.34 -9.20
C PRO A 81 -8.96 5.21 -10.13
N HIS A 82 -8.16 5.61 -11.12
CA HIS A 82 -7.41 4.70 -11.96
C HIS A 82 -6.34 3.95 -11.14
N HIS A 83 -5.94 2.75 -11.56
CA HIS A 83 -4.94 1.96 -10.83
C HIS A 83 -3.62 2.72 -10.59
N SER A 84 -3.23 3.60 -11.52
CA SER A 84 -2.02 4.43 -11.37
C SER A 84 -2.14 5.44 -10.22
N GLN A 85 -3.33 6.02 -10.01
CA GLN A 85 -3.60 6.94 -8.91
C GLN A 85 -3.63 6.21 -7.56
N ILE A 86 -4.14 4.97 -7.53
CA ILE A 86 -4.08 4.11 -6.33
C ILE A 86 -2.63 3.76 -5.99
N LYS A 87 -1.80 3.44 -7.00
CA LYS A 87 -0.36 3.20 -6.81
C LYS A 87 0.36 4.42 -6.24
N GLU A 88 0.13 5.60 -6.84
CA GLU A 88 0.69 6.88 -6.37
C GLU A 88 0.26 7.19 -4.93
N TYR A 89 -1.00 6.93 -4.58
CA TYR A 89 -1.50 7.09 -3.22
C TYR A 89 -0.75 6.20 -2.21
N PHE A 90 -0.43 4.95 -2.56
CA PHE A 90 0.36 4.08 -1.69
C PHE A 90 1.82 4.51 -1.57
N GLU A 91 2.42 5.04 -2.63
CA GLU A 91 3.77 5.62 -2.59
C GLU A 91 3.80 6.83 -1.64
N ALA A 92 2.83 7.74 -1.78
CA ALA A 92 2.68 8.88 -0.89
C ALA A 92 2.45 8.47 0.58
N TYR A 93 1.71 7.38 0.82
CA TYR A 93 1.53 6.82 2.16
C TYR A 93 2.84 6.31 2.76
N VAL A 94 3.59 5.51 1.99
CA VAL A 94 4.90 4.98 2.41
C VAL A 94 5.89 6.11 2.71
N GLU A 95 5.94 7.13 1.85
CA GLU A 95 6.78 8.32 2.06
C GLU A 95 6.36 9.11 3.32
N ARG A 96 5.05 9.39 3.46
CA ARG A 96 4.50 10.17 4.58
C ARG A 96 4.84 9.58 5.95
N PHE A 97 4.90 8.25 6.04
CA PHE A 97 5.13 7.51 7.27
C PHE A 97 6.54 6.88 7.36
N ALA A 98 7.42 7.19 6.39
CA ALA A 98 8.79 6.69 6.31
C ALA A 98 8.89 5.16 6.50
N LEU A 99 8.09 4.41 5.73
CA LEU A 99 7.99 2.96 5.82
C LEU A 99 9.14 2.24 5.11
#